data_AF-A0A2D7GU03-F1
#
_entry.id   AF-A0A2D7GU03-F1
#
_cell.length_a   1.000
_cell.length_b   1.000
_cell.length_c   1.000
_cell.angle_alpha   90.00
_cell.angle_beta   90.00
_cell.angle_gamma   90.00
#
_symmetry.space_group_name_H-M   'P 1'
#
loop_
_entity.id
_entity.type
_entity.pdbx_description
1 polymer ?
#
loop_
_entity_poly.entity_id
_entity_poly.type
_entity_poly.pdbx_seq_one_letter_code
_entity_poly.pdbx_strand_id
1 'polypeptide(L)' 'MKLDGIDIEQTLKEAELLLNQEKDLSPALKAMFSVLILVVQLLTKRLELNSQNTSKPPSTDPNRRKK' A
#
# COMPACT_ATOMS: atom_id res chain seq x y z
N MET A 1 3.80 0.64 4.47
CA MET A 1 3.81 -0.59 5.33
C MET A 1 5.16 -1.34 5.27
N LYS A 2 5.67 -1.91 6.39
CA LYS A 2 6.86 -2.79 6.40
C LYS A 2 6.48 -4.25 6.66
N LEU A 3 6.95 -5.18 5.83
CA LEU A 3 6.83 -6.63 6.03
C LEU A 3 8.23 -7.19 6.25
N ASP A 4 8.51 -7.75 7.42
CA ASP A 4 9.83 -8.32 7.76
C ASP A 4 11.02 -7.38 7.47
N GLY A 5 10.81 -6.07 7.67
CA GLY A 5 11.80 -5.02 7.41
C GLY A 5 11.82 -4.47 5.98
N ILE A 6 11.07 -5.07 5.05
CA ILE A 6 10.95 -4.64 3.66
C ILE A 6 9.86 -3.58 3.56
N ASP A 7 10.20 -2.42 2.97
CA ASP A 7 9.22 -1.40 2.62
C ASP A 7 8.49 -1.80 1.32
N ILE A 8 7.22 -2.19 1.47
CA ILE A 8 6.42 -2.70 0.36
C ILE A 8 6.20 -1.61 -0.71
N GLU A 9 6.05 -0.35 -0.32
CA GLU A 9 5.81 0.74 -1.28
C GLU A 9 7.04 1.06 -2.10
N GLN A 10 8.22 1.06 -1.47
CA GLN A 10 9.49 1.23 -2.16
C GLN A 10 9.73 0.08 -3.13
N THR A 11 9.50 -1.16 -2.68
CA THR A 11 9.68 -2.36 -3.51
C THR A 11 8.76 -2.34 -4.75
N LEU A 12 7.51 -1.91 -4.60
CA LEU A 12 6.57 -1.79 -5.73
C LEU A 12 7.01 -0.73 -6.74
N LYS A 13 7.53 0.42 -6.26
CA LYS A 13 8.07 1.47 -7.14
C LYS A 13 9.29 1.00 -7.92
N GLU A 14 10.20 0.28 -7.26
CA GLU A 14 11.36 -0.33 -7.90
C GLU A 14 10.93 -1.35 -8.97
N ALA A 15 9.94 -2.20 -8.66
CA ALA A 15 9.41 -3.17 -9.61
C ALA A 15 8.79 -2.49 -10.85
N GLU A 16 8.01 -1.41 -10.67
CA GLU A 16 7.47 -0.62 -11.79
C GLU A 16 8.58 0.00 -12.64
N LEU A 17 9.62 0.51 -12.01
CA LEU A 17 10.77 1.12 -12.70
C LEU A 17 11.52 0.08 -13.54
N LEU A 18 11.79 -1.10 -12.97
CA LEU A 18 12.45 -2.20 -13.69
C LEU A 18 11.59 -2.69 -14.87
N LEU A 19 10.29 -2.91 -14.68
CA LEU A 19 9.37 -3.29 -15.76
C LEU A 19 9.28 -2.25 -16.88
N ASN A 20 9.59 -0.99 -16.61
CA ASN A 20 9.64 0.06 -17.62
C ASN A 20 10.98 0.14 -18.35
N GLN A 21 12.05 -0.34 -17.74
CA GLN A 21 13.38 -0.39 -18.35
C GLN A 21 13.55 -1.61 -19.25
N GLU A 22 12.81 -2.68 -18.99
CA GLU A 22 12.78 -3.88 -19.84
C GLU A 22 12.21 -3.57 -21.23
N LYS A 23 13.07 -3.69 -22.26
CA LYS A 23 12.74 -3.37 -23.66
C LYS A 23 12.11 -4.53 -24.43
N ASP A 24 12.42 -5.76 -24.03
CA ASP A 24 12.06 -6.98 -24.78
C ASP A 24 10.87 -7.74 -24.16
N LEU A 25 10.15 -7.11 -23.22
CA LEU A 25 9.00 -7.72 -22.57
C LEU A 25 7.77 -7.66 -23.48
N SER A 26 7.10 -8.79 -23.66
CA SER A 26 5.83 -8.85 -24.40
C SER A 26 4.80 -7.87 -23.81
N PRO A 27 4.04 -7.13 -24.64
CA PRO A 27 3.01 -6.21 -24.15
C PRO A 27 1.98 -6.87 -23.25
N ALA A 28 1.64 -8.14 -23.51
CA ALA A 28 0.70 -8.91 -22.69
C ALA A 28 1.27 -9.20 -21.29
N LEU A 29 2.55 -9.53 -21.20
CA LEU A 29 3.23 -9.76 -19.92
C LEU A 29 3.36 -8.46 -19.14
N LYS A 30 3.72 -7.35 -19.80
CA LYS A 30 3.78 -6.04 -19.17
C LYS A 30 2.43 -5.65 -18.55
N ALA A 31 1.34 -5.83 -19.31
CA ALA A 31 -0.01 -5.58 -18.82
C ALA A 31 -0.38 -6.48 -17.63
N MET A 32 -0.06 -7.78 -17.67
CA MET A 32 -0.29 -8.69 -16.54
C MET A 32 0.41 -8.21 -15.27
N PHE A 33 1.70 -7.86 -15.36
CA PHE A 33 2.44 -7.39 -14.18
C PHE A 33 1.91 -6.07 -13.65
N SER A 34 1.53 -5.13 -14.53
CA SER A 34 0.89 -3.89 -14.09
C SER A 34 -0.41 -4.14 -13.31
N VAL A 35 -1.24 -5.10 -13.76
CA VAL A 35 -2.46 -5.48 -13.03
C VAL A 35 -2.13 -6.11 -11.67
N LEU A 36 -1.13 -7.00 -11.60
CA LEU A 36 -0.70 -7.62 -10.34
C LEU A 36 -0.19 -6.58 -9.35
N ILE A 37 0.64 -5.64 -9.80
CA ILE A 37 1.15 -4.53 -8.97
C ILE A 37 -0.01 -3.68 -8.43
N LEU A 38 -1.00 -3.37 -9.27
CA LEU A 38 -2.21 -2.64 -8.87
C LEU A 38 -3.00 -3.39 -7.78
N VAL A 39 -3.16 -4.71 -7.93
CA VAL A 39 -3.83 -5.55 -6.93
C VAL A 39 -3.08 -5.52 -5.59
N VAL A 40 -1.75 -5.64 -5.60
CA VAL A 40 -0.94 -5.56 -4.38
C VAL A 40 -1.07 -4.18 -3.73
N GLN A 41 -0.97 -3.09 -4.50
CA GLN A 41 -1.17 -1.72 -4.00
C GLN A 41 -2.56 -1.51 -3.38
N LEU A 42 -3.59 -2.12 -3.95
CA LEU A 42 -4.94 -2.03 -3.41
C LEU A 42 -5.07 -2.78 -2.08
N LEU A 43 -4.48 -3.98 -1.98
CA LEU A 43 -4.48 -4.78 -0.76
C LEU A 43 -3.70 -4.11 0.37
N THR A 44 -2.53 -3.52 0.08
CA THR A 44 -1.74 -2.79 1.09
C THR A 44 -2.49 -1.58 1.62
N LYS A 45 -3.09 -0.77 0.74
CA LYS A 45 -3.94 0.36 1.15
C LYS A 45 -5.14 -0.08 2.00
N ARG A 46 -5.78 -1.22 1.68
CA ARG A 46 -6.87 -1.77 2.51
C ARG A 46 -6.39 -2.21 3.89
N LEU A 47 -5.21 -2.79 4.01
CA LEU A 47 -4.64 -3.19 5.30
C LEU A 47 -4.29 -1.96 6.17
N GLU A 48 -3.71 -0.93 5.57
CA GLU A 48 -3.36 0.31 6.27
C GLU A 48 -4.59 1.04 6.81
N LEU A 49 -5.68 1.13 6.04
CA LEU A 49 -6.94 1.76 6.46
C LEU A 49 -7.62 1.06 7.65
N ASN A 50 -7.32 -0.22 7.90
CA ASN A 50 -7.85 -0.98 9.03
C ASN A 50 -6.94 -1.00 10.27
N SER A 51 -5.69 -0.53 10.14
CA SER A 51 -4.65 -0.62 11.19
C SER A 51 -4.73 0.52 12.22
N GLN A 52 -5.50 1.57 11.95
CA GLN A 52 -5.51 2.78 12.78
C GLN A 52 -6.89 3.43 12.89
N ASN A 53 -7.93 2.65 13.19
CA ASN A 53 -9.09 3.26 13.83
C ASN A 53 -8.66 3.63 15.26
N THR A 54 -8.53 4.93 15.50
CA THR A 54 -7.89 5.53 16.66
C THR A 54 -8.45 4.93 17.95
N SER A 55 -7.69 4.07 18.62
CA SER A 55 -8.14 3.32 19.80
C SER A 55 -8.33 4.19 21.06
N LYS A 56 -8.25 5.52 20.94
CA LYS A 56 -8.63 6.45 22.00
C LYS A 56 -10.13 6.70 21.85
N PRO A 57 -10.99 6.09 22.69
CA PRO A 57 -12.40 6.39 22.65
C PRO A 57 -12.60 7.87 22.97
N PRO A 58 -13.62 8.53 22.40
CA PRO A 58 -13.89 9.95 22.61
C PRO A 58 -14.26 10.28 24.06
N SER A 59 -14.35 9.28 24.95
CA SER A 59 -14.47 9.42 26.40
C SER A 59 -13.14 9.69 27.11
N THR A 60 -11.99 9.44 26.46
CA THR A 60 -10.65 9.55 27.05
C THR A 60 -10.07 10.96 26.96
N ASP A 61 -10.70 11.85 26.19
CA ASP A 61 -10.27 13.24 26.06
C ASP A 61 -10.70 14.03 27.31
N PRO A 62 -9.76 14.44 28.19
CA PRO A 62 -10.06 15.17 29.42
C PRO A 62 -10.67 16.55 29.15
N ASN A 63 -10.45 17.10 27.94
CA ASN A 63 -10.91 18.43 27.54
C ASN A 63 -12.17 18.38 26.67
N ARG A 64 -12.83 17.21 26.54
CA ARG A 64 -14.03 17.10 25.72
C ARG A 64 -15.16 17.95 26.31
N ARG A 65 -15.66 18.89 25.51
CA ARG A 65 -16.94 19.57 25.77
C ARG A 65 -18.06 18.53 25.65
N LYS A 66 -18.62 18.09 26.78
CA LYS A 66 -19.83 17.27 26.81
C LYS A 66 -21.01 18.16 26.40
N LYS A 67 -21.74 17.74 25.36
CA LYS A 67 -23.07 18.29 25.05
C LYS A 67 -24.11 17.55 25.87
#